data_AF-A0A7S2NX46-F1
#
_entry.id   AF-A0A7S2NX46-F1
#
_cell.length_a   1.000
_cell.length_b   1.000
_cell.length_c   1.000
_cell.angle_alpha   90.00
_cell.angle_beta   90.00
_cell.angle_gamma   90.00
#
_symmetry.space_group_name_H-M   'P 1'
#
loop_
_entity.id
_entity.type
_entity.pdbx_description
1 polymer ?
#
loop_
_entity_poly.entity_id
_entity_poly.type
_entity_poly.pdbx_seq_one_letter_code
_entity_poly.pdbx_strand_id
1 'polypeptide(L)'
;MIAGCQHHSLPLSKEEIESLFARTARGSAVGRPARVFFEDLDAAVARIPEPASEIAWAKSLIAAVDKMTRAAGTPLEAKFRQLGREAVSPSDVQSVLSGHGRLSDQQWASLLPLIDKNSDGTVPWERLLQWAGVEVSSSARPALP
;
A
#
# COMPACT_ATOMS: atom_id res chain seq x y z
N MET A 1 12.12 -3.24 19.67
CA MET A 1 11.05 -2.95 18.70
C MET A 1 11.07 -1.49 18.27
N ILE A 2 10.96 -0.51 19.19
CA ILE A 2 11.02 0.94 18.87
C ILE A 2 12.24 1.30 18.00
N ALA A 3 13.45 0.92 18.41
CA ALA A 3 14.67 1.20 17.64
C ALA A 3 14.68 0.53 16.26
N GLY A 4 14.03 -0.63 16.10
CA GLY A 4 13.91 -1.32 14.81
C GLY A 4 12.93 -0.61 13.88
N CYS A 5 11.75 -0.21 14.39
CA CYS A 5 10.78 0.56 13.61
C CYS A 5 11.35 1.91 13.17
N GLN A 6 12.10 2.59 14.04
CA GLN A 6 12.80 3.84 13.73
C GLN A 6 13.92 3.64 12.70
N HIS A 7 14.71 2.56 12.82
CA HIS A 7 15.80 2.26 11.89
C HIS A 7 15.28 1.94 10.47
N HIS A 8 14.10 1.33 10.37
CA HIS A 8 13.46 1.00 9.10
C HIS A 8 12.45 2.05 8.63
N SER A 9 12.44 3.24 9.24
CA SER A 9 11.54 4.35 8.89
C SER A 9 10.07 3.94 8.82
N LEU A 10 9.64 3.01 9.67
CA LEU A 10 8.24 2.62 9.77
C LEU A 10 7.47 3.73 10.49
N PRO A 11 6.44 4.34 9.87
CA PRO A 11 5.72 5.48 10.42
C PRO A 11 4.69 5.03 11.47
N LEU A 12 5.16 4.37 12.52
CA LEU A 12 4.34 3.92 13.64
C LEU A 12 4.58 4.83 14.86
N SER A 13 3.49 5.27 15.48
CA SER A 13 3.52 5.96 16.78
C SER A 13 4.06 5.04 17.88
N LYS A 14 4.47 5.64 18.99
CA LYS A 14 4.96 4.89 20.15
C LYS A 14 3.86 3.95 20.69
N GLU A 15 2.63 4.43 20.70
CA GLU A 15 1.44 3.72 21.16
C GLU A 15 1.12 2.53 20.25
N GLU A 16 1.25 2.68 18.93
CA GLU A 16 1.11 1.57 17.96
C GLU A 16 2.20 0.51 18.17
N ILE A 17 3.43 0.94 18.44
CA ILE A 17 4.54 0.02 18.73
C ILE A 17 4.30 -0.72 20.04
N GLU A 18 3.81 -0.05 21.09
CA GLU A 18 3.47 -0.67 22.37
C GLU A 18 2.30 -1.65 22.24
N SER A 19 1.27 -1.31 21.46
CA SER A 19 0.13 -2.19 21.17
C SER A 19 0.55 -3.43 20.38
N LEU A 20 1.37 -3.25 19.33
CA LEU A 20 1.95 -4.35 18.57
C LEU A 20 2.79 -5.25 19.46
N PHE A 21 3.66 -4.67 20.28
CA PHE A 21 4.49 -5.40 21.23
C PHE A 21 3.65 -6.19 22.23
N ALA A 22 2.63 -5.60 22.84
CA ALA A 22 1.74 -6.29 23.78
C ALA A 22 1.02 -7.48 23.16
N ARG A 23 0.68 -7.39 21.87
CA ARG A 23 -0.02 -8.45 21.12
C ARG A 23 0.89 -9.59 20.65
N THR A 24 2.15 -9.30 20.34
CA THR A 24 3.10 -10.26 19.75
C THR A 24 4.17 -10.76 20.71
N ALA A 25 4.45 -10.04 21.80
CA ALA A 25 5.51 -10.42 22.71
C ALA A 25 5.13 -11.69 23.48
N ARG A 26 6.03 -12.67 23.46
CA ARG A 26 5.92 -13.80 24.37
C ARG A 26 6.40 -13.36 25.75
N GLY A 27 5.66 -13.75 26.78
CA GLY A 27 6.18 -13.76 28.14
C GLY A 27 7.39 -14.70 28.18
N SER A 28 8.57 -14.15 28.42
CA SER A 28 9.75 -14.98 28.69
C SER A 28 9.66 -15.50 30.13
N ALA A 29 10.33 -16.63 30.41
CA ALA A 29 10.37 -17.25 31.74
C ALA A 29 10.60 -16.22 32.86
N VAL A 30 10.04 -16.49 34.04
CA VAL A 30 10.04 -15.63 35.24
C VAL A 30 11.38 -14.89 35.38
N GLY A 31 11.32 -13.55 35.33
CA GLY A 31 12.48 -12.66 35.51
C GLY A 31 13.10 -12.10 34.23
N ARG A 32 12.60 -12.42 33.04
CA ARG A 32 13.06 -11.80 31.77
C ARG A 32 12.01 -10.87 31.18
N PRO A 33 12.41 -9.71 30.61
CA PRO A 33 11.49 -8.83 29.92
C PRO A 33 10.91 -9.54 28.69
N ALA A 34 9.63 -9.25 28.40
CA ALA A 34 8.98 -9.76 27.20
C ALA A 34 9.78 -9.37 25.94
N ARG A 35 9.81 -10.26 24.95
CA ARG A 35 10.49 -10.01 23.67
C ARG A 35 9.60 -10.46 22.53
N VAL A 36 9.74 -9.77 21.40
CA VAL A 36 9.13 -10.16 20.14
C VAL A 36 10.23 -10.74 19.27
N PHE A 37 10.04 -11.99 18.84
CA PHE A 37 10.93 -12.65 17.90
C PHE A 37 10.38 -12.47 16.47
N PHE A 38 11.23 -12.55 15.45
CA PHE A 38 10.76 -12.43 14.05
C PHE A 38 9.72 -13.50 13.70
N GLU A 39 9.90 -14.72 14.22
CA GLU A 39 8.95 -15.82 14.08
C GLU A 39 7.55 -15.49 14.62
N ASP A 40 7.45 -14.64 15.66
CA ASP A 40 6.17 -14.19 16.21
C ASP A 40 5.47 -13.18 15.30
N LEU A 41 6.26 -12.33 14.63
CA LEU A 41 5.74 -11.41 13.63
C LEU A 41 5.25 -12.20 12.40
N ASP A 42 6.03 -13.16 11.91
CA ASP A 42 5.63 -14.01 10.77
C ASP A 42 4.37 -14.81 11.09
N ALA A 43 4.29 -15.41 12.29
CA ALA A 43 3.10 -16.12 12.74
C ALA A 43 1.89 -15.19 12.93
N ALA A 44 2.10 -13.95 13.37
CA ALA A 44 1.03 -12.97 13.49
C ALA A 44 0.52 -12.53 12.12
N VAL A 45 1.40 -12.31 11.15
CA VAL A 45 1.04 -12.00 9.75
C VAL A 45 0.29 -13.16 9.11
N ALA A 46 0.77 -14.39 9.29
CA ALA A 46 0.13 -15.59 8.73
C ALA A 46 -1.27 -15.90 9.30
N ARG A 47 -1.63 -15.31 10.44
CA ARG A 47 -2.97 -15.43 11.05
C ARG A 47 -3.95 -14.35 10.59
N ILE A 48 -3.48 -13.34 9.87
CA ILE A 48 -4.36 -12.33 9.27
C ILE A 48 -5.15 -13.04 8.16
N PRO A 49 -6.49 -12.93 8.13
CA PRO A 49 -7.28 -13.49 7.04
C PRO A 49 -6.79 -12.90 5.71
N GLU A 50 -6.42 -13.74 4.74
CA GLU A 50 -5.98 -13.31 3.42
C GLU A 50 -7.18 -13.27 2.43
N PRO A 51 -7.38 -12.16 1.71
CA PRO A 51 -6.82 -10.83 1.93
C PRO A 51 -7.48 -10.14 3.13
N ALA A 52 -6.70 -9.34 3.88
CA ALA A 52 -7.28 -8.47 4.91
C ALA A 52 -8.41 -7.63 4.26
N SER A 53 -9.52 -7.44 4.96
CA SER A 53 -10.71 -6.78 4.40
C SER A 53 -10.39 -5.41 3.80
N GLU A 54 -9.43 -4.67 4.38
CA GLU A 54 -8.97 -3.39 3.85
C GLU A 54 -8.22 -3.54 2.52
N ILE A 55 -7.40 -4.59 2.35
CA ILE A 55 -6.68 -4.87 1.10
C ILE A 55 -7.68 -5.23 0.00
N ALA A 56 -8.66 -6.09 0.30
CA ALA A 56 -9.70 -6.47 -0.65
C ALA A 56 -10.51 -5.25 -1.12
N TRP A 57 -10.88 -4.39 -0.18
CA TRP A 57 -11.55 -3.12 -0.45
C TRP A 57 -10.70 -2.20 -1.33
N ALA A 58 -9.42 -2.01 -1.01
CA ALA A 58 -8.52 -1.12 -1.73
C ALA A 58 -8.30 -1.57 -3.18
N LYS A 59 -8.06 -2.86 -3.41
CA LYS A 59 -7.94 -3.42 -4.76
C LYS A 59 -9.23 -3.24 -5.55
N SER A 60 -10.37 -3.54 -4.92
CA SER A 60 -11.69 -3.39 -5.53
C SER A 60 -12.01 -1.94 -5.90
N LEU A 61 -11.62 -0.98 -5.06
CA LEU A 61 -11.75 0.46 -5.33
C LEU A 61 -10.96 0.86 -6.59
N ILE A 62 -9.68 0.52 -6.65
CA ILE A 62 -8.81 0.89 -7.79
C ILE A 62 -9.30 0.22 -9.07
N ALA A 63 -9.67 -1.06 -9.02
CA ALA A 63 -10.22 -1.79 -10.16
C ALA A 63 -11.56 -1.20 -10.63
N ALA A 64 -12.42 -0.77 -9.71
CA ALA A 64 -13.67 -0.09 -10.04
C ALA A 64 -13.43 1.25 -10.73
N VAL A 65 -12.48 2.06 -10.23
CA VAL A 65 -12.07 3.32 -10.87
C VAL A 65 -11.52 3.05 -12.28
N ASP A 66 -10.66 2.05 -12.45
CA ASP A 66 -10.15 1.68 -13.77
C ASP A 66 -11.29 1.30 -14.73
N LYS A 67 -12.24 0.47 -14.30
CA LYS A 67 -13.43 0.11 -15.10
C LYS A 67 -14.24 1.34 -15.52
N MET A 68 -14.44 2.31 -14.62
CA MET A 68 -15.14 3.56 -14.93
C MET A 68 -14.37 4.42 -15.94
N THR A 69 -13.05 4.54 -15.76
CA THR A 69 -12.20 5.34 -16.66
C THR A 69 -12.12 4.72 -18.06
N ARG A 70 -12.04 3.38 -18.16
CA ARG A 70 -12.13 2.65 -19.43
C ARG A 70 -13.49 2.85 -20.11
N ALA A 71 -14.59 2.81 -19.36
CA ALA A 71 -15.92 3.10 -19.91
C ALA A 71 -16.04 4.55 -20.42
N ALA A 72 -15.31 5.49 -19.83
CA ALA A 72 -15.17 6.86 -20.30
C ALA A 72 -14.15 7.03 -21.45
N GLY A 73 -13.54 5.95 -21.94
CA GLY A 73 -12.63 5.93 -23.08
C GLY A 73 -11.16 6.24 -22.77
N THR A 74 -10.79 6.46 -21.50
CA THR A 74 -9.40 6.69 -21.10
C THR A 74 -9.04 5.78 -19.93
N PRO A 75 -8.27 4.69 -20.12
CA PRO A 75 -7.88 3.81 -19.02
C PRO A 75 -7.09 4.55 -17.94
N LEU A 76 -7.11 4.02 -16.72
CA LEU A 76 -6.44 4.65 -15.58
C LEU A 76 -4.93 4.78 -15.80
N GLU A 77 -4.34 3.77 -16.46
CA GLU A 77 -2.96 3.79 -16.97
C GLU A 77 -2.65 5.03 -17.81
N ALA A 78 -3.52 5.38 -18.77
CA ALA A 78 -3.29 6.53 -19.63
C ALA A 78 -3.28 7.85 -18.85
N LYS A 79 -4.08 7.95 -17.79
CA LYS A 79 -4.09 9.13 -16.90
C LYS A 79 -2.79 9.26 -16.11
N PHE A 80 -2.24 8.15 -15.61
CA PHE A 80 -0.93 8.18 -14.97
C PHE A 80 0.19 8.50 -15.96
N ARG A 81 0.15 7.95 -17.17
CA ARG A 81 1.11 8.27 -18.25
C ARG A 81 1.10 9.76 -18.63
N GLN A 82 -0.06 10.42 -18.60
CA GLN A 82 -0.17 11.85 -18.86
C GLN A 82 0.60 12.73 -17.86
N LEU A 83 0.91 12.22 -16.66
CA LEU A 83 1.74 12.91 -15.68
C LEU A 83 3.24 12.88 -16.04
N GLY A 84 3.64 12.04 -17.00
CA GLY A 84 4.99 12.03 -17.57
C GLY A 84 6.08 11.46 -16.65
N ARG A 85 5.71 10.75 -15.58
CA ARG A 85 6.65 10.18 -14.60
C ARG A 85 6.26 8.74 -14.29
N GLU A 86 7.23 7.86 -14.05
CA GLU A 86 7.00 6.46 -13.63
C GLU A 86 6.58 6.32 -12.16
N ALA A 87 6.90 7.33 -11.35
CA ALA A 87 6.46 7.44 -9.97
C ALA A 87 5.88 8.84 -9.72
N VAL A 88 4.78 8.89 -8.96
CA VAL A 88 3.97 10.09 -8.76
C VAL A 88 3.79 10.38 -7.28
N SER A 89 3.41 11.60 -6.92
CA SER A 89 3.14 11.92 -5.52
C SER A 89 1.84 11.23 -5.05
N PRO A 90 1.67 10.96 -3.74
CA PRO A 90 0.39 10.48 -3.23
C PRO A 90 -0.78 11.41 -3.57
N SER A 91 -0.56 12.73 -3.60
CA SER A 91 -1.55 13.71 -4.04
C SER A 91 -1.98 13.53 -5.49
N ASP A 92 -1.05 13.18 -6.39
CA ASP A 92 -1.38 12.89 -7.79
C ASP A 92 -2.25 11.63 -7.89
N VAL A 93 -1.93 10.59 -7.12
CA VAL A 93 -2.76 9.37 -7.03
C VAL A 93 -4.16 9.70 -6.55
N GLN A 94 -4.29 10.48 -5.47
CA GLN A 94 -5.58 10.91 -4.95
C GLN A 94 -6.38 11.67 -6.01
N SER A 95 -5.74 12.61 -6.71
CA SER A 95 -6.37 13.40 -7.77
C SER A 95 -6.86 12.52 -8.92
N VAL A 96 -6.04 11.57 -9.38
CA VAL A 96 -6.38 10.65 -10.46
C VAL A 96 -7.56 9.75 -10.07
N LEU A 97 -7.55 9.19 -8.86
CA LEU A 97 -8.63 8.32 -8.36
C LEU A 97 -9.94 9.11 -8.11
N SER A 98 -9.82 10.34 -7.60
CA SER A 98 -10.99 11.18 -7.27
C SER A 98 -11.72 11.72 -8.50
N GLY A 99 -11.05 11.77 -9.66
CA GLY A 99 -11.64 12.32 -10.88
C GLY A 99 -12.82 11.51 -11.44
N HIS A 100 -12.97 10.24 -11.06
CA HIS A 100 -13.97 9.31 -11.63
C HIS A 100 -14.86 8.65 -10.58
N GLY A 101 -14.66 8.99 -9.30
CA GLY A 101 -15.50 8.65 -8.17
C GLY A 101 -15.09 9.51 -6.99
N ARG A 102 -16.02 10.02 -6.19
CA ARG A 102 -15.65 10.80 -5.00
C ARG A 102 -14.98 9.89 -3.98
N LEU A 103 -13.66 9.88 -3.96
CA LEU A 103 -12.90 9.32 -2.86
C LEU A 103 -13.00 10.31 -1.70
N SER A 104 -13.65 9.91 -0.60
CA SER A 104 -13.69 10.76 0.60
C SER A 104 -12.31 10.85 1.24
N ASP A 105 -12.05 11.90 2.02
CA ASP A 105 -10.79 12.05 2.76
C ASP A 105 -10.54 10.85 3.69
N GLN A 106 -11.62 10.30 4.26
CA GLN A 106 -11.54 9.09 5.09
C GLN A 106 -11.13 7.87 4.27
N GLN A 107 -11.71 7.66 3.08
CA GLN A 107 -11.30 6.56 2.21
C GLN A 107 -9.85 6.74 1.75
N TRP A 108 -9.43 7.96 1.44
CA TRP A 108 -8.03 8.23 1.12
C TRP A 108 -7.09 7.94 2.29
N ALA A 109 -7.45 8.35 3.51
CA ALA A 109 -6.68 8.05 4.71
C ALA A 109 -6.56 6.55 4.99
N SER A 110 -7.59 5.75 4.64
CA SER A 110 -7.53 4.28 4.73
C SER A 110 -6.74 3.62 3.59
N LEU A 111 -6.73 4.21 2.39
CA LEU A 111 -6.03 3.67 1.23
C LEU A 111 -4.53 3.97 1.28
N LEU A 112 -4.14 5.19 1.69
CA LEU A 112 -2.77 5.68 1.63
C LEU A 112 -1.76 4.76 2.33
N PRO A 113 -2.02 4.17 3.52
CA PRO A 113 -1.09 3.25 4.17
C PRO A 113 -0.87 1.94 3.40
N LEU A 114 -1.85 1.52 2.57
CA LEU A 114 -1.81 0.28 1.81
C LEU A 114 -1.06 0.42 0.48
N ILE A 115 -0.78 1.65 0.05
CA ILE A 115 -0.05 1.94 -1.18
C ILE A 115 1.44 1.88 -0.90
N ASP A 116 2.15 1.01 -1.63
CA ASP A 116 3.61 0.95 -1.64
C ASP A 116 4.22 2.25 -2.16
N LYS A 117 5.27 2.70 -1.48
CA LYS A 117 6.01 3.93 -1.78
C LYS A 117 7.50 3.63 -1.92
N ASN A 118 8.16 4.36 -2.80
CA ASN A 118 9.62 4.42 -2.87
C ASN A 118 10.18 5.14 -1.63
N SER A 119 11.50 5.08 -1.44
CA SER A 119 12.20 5.73 -0.33
C SER A 119 12.06 7.26 -0.31
N ASP A 120 11.75 7.86 -1.45
CA ASP A 120 11.47 9.30 -1.61
C ASP A 120 9.99 9.68 -1.36
N GLY A 121 9.15 8.70 -1.00
CA GLY A 121 7.72 8.88 -0.75
C GLY A 121 6.85 8.89 -2.01
N THR A 122 7.43 8.69 -3.20
CA THR A 122 6.66 8.58 -4.44
C THR A 122 6.02 7.21 -4.62
N VAL A 123 4.92 7.14 -5.36
CA VAL A 123 4.17 5.92 -5.64
C VAL A 123 4.52 5.45 -7.06
N PRO A 124 5.13 4.26 -7.25
CA PRO A 124 5.31 3.67 -8.57
C PRO A 124 3.95 3.20 -9.12
N TRP A 125 3.32 4.00 -9.98
CA TRP A 125 1.92 3.83 -10.34
C TRP A 125 1.65 2.53 -11.12
N GLU A 126 2.60 2.04 -11.91
CA GLU A 126 2.45 0.74 -12.60
C GLU A 126 2.31 -0.40 -11.60
N ARG A 127 3.13 -0.41 -10.55
CA ARG A 127 3.07 -1.42 -9.49
C ARG A 127 1.77 -1.32 -8.70
N LEU A 128 1.29 -0.10 -8.44
CA LEU A 128 -0.01 0.13 -7.81
C LEU A 128 -1.16 -0.49 -8.62
N LEU A 129 -1.18 -0.25 -9.93
CA LEU A 129 -2.20 -0.80 -10.83
C LEU A 129 -2.12 -2.33 -10.89
N GLN A 130 -0.92 -2.89 -11.05
CA GLN A 130 -0.71 -4.34 -11.04
C GLN A 130 -1.13 -4.99 -9.73
N TRP A 131 -0.80 -4.37 -8.59
CA TRP A 131 -1.22 -4.84 -7.26
C TRP A 131 -2.74 -4.89 -7.10
N ALA A 132 -3.44 -3.92 -7.69
CA ALA A 132 -4.89 -3.86 -7.74
C ALA A 132 -5.53 -4.83 -8.76
N GLY A 133 -4.73 -5.53 -9.57
CA GLY A 133 -5.20 -6.42 -10.63
C GLY A 133 -5.67 -5.69 -11.89
N VAL A 134 -5.23 -4.44 -12.08
CA VAL A 134 -5.51 -3.66 -13.30
C VAL A 134 -4.50 -4.01 -14.38
N GLU A 135 -4.99 -4.34 -15.59
CA GLU A 135 -4.14 -4.61 -16.74
C GLU A 135 -3.42 -3.33 -17.20
N VAL A 136 -2.10 -3.36 -17.14
CA VAL A 136 -1.21 -2.31 -17.65
C VAL A 136 -0.62 -2.79 -18.97
N SER A 137 -0.85 -2.05 -20.05
CA SER A 137 -0.27 -2.36 -21.35
C SER A 137 1.22 -2.01 -21.32
N SER A 138 2.08 -3.02 -21.16
CA SER A 138 3.53 -2.84 -21.29
C SER A 138 3.83 -2.27 -22.67
N SER A 139 4.19 -0.99 -22.73
CA SER A 139 4.74 -0.41 -23.95
C SER A 139 6.03 -1.16 -24.24
N ALA A 140 5.99 -1.92 -25.34
CA ALA A 140 7.07 -2.71 -25.88
C ALA A 140 8.44 -2.04 -25.69
N ARG A 141 9.34 -2.76 -25.05
CA ARG A 141 10.79 -2.54 -25.13
C ARG A 141 11.12 -2.41 -26.63
N PRO A 142 11.67 -1.30 -27.13
CA PRO A 142 12.15 -1.29 -28.51
C PRO A 142 13.21 -2.37 -28.62
N ALA A 143 12.99 -3.34 -29.51
CA ALA A 143 14.03 -4.27 -29.91
C ALA A 143 15.18 -3.42 -30.47
N LEU A 144 16.31 -3.42 -29.76
CA LEU A 144 17.53 -2.82 -30.27
C LEU A 144 17.97 -3.60 -31.52
N PRO A 145 18.41 -2.90 -32.59
CA PRO A 145 18.88 -3.51 -33.83
C PRO A 145 20.15 -4.36 -33.64
#